data_AF-A0A453LS48-F1
#
_entry.id   AF-A0A453LS48-F1
#
_cell.length_a   1.000
_cell.length_b   1.000
_cell.length_c   1.000
_cell.angle_alpha   90.00
_cell.angle_beta   90.00
_cell.angle_gamma   90.00
#
_symmetry.space_group_name_H-M   'P 1'
#
loop_
_entity.id
_entity.type
_entity.pdbx_description
1 polymer ?
#
loop_
_entity_poly.entity_id
_entity_poly.type
_entity_poly.pdbx_seq_one_letter_code
_entity_poly.pdbx_strand_id
1 'polypeptide(L)'
;AVYIHELKVAKEQLQRRNDELKAKILGHDAQQQCVKVQFEVDEPSSSVDSMIGALRRLKSMNVKTRGIHSTLSGQRLTTEMNVETTVS
;
A
#
# COMPACT_ATOMS: atom_id res chain seq x y z
N ALA A 1 7.29 -33.51 28.02
CA ALA A 1 6.67 -32.37 28.73
C ALA A 1 7.35 -31.04 28.41
N VAL A 2 8.70 -30.97 28.37
CA VAL A 2 9.48 -29.74 28.10
C VAL A 2 9.17 -29.10 26.74
N TYR A 3 9.13 -29.89 25.67
CA TYR A 3 8.89 -29.38 24.30
C TYR A 3 7.54 -28.67 24.12
N ILE A 4 6.49 -29.17 24.79
CA ILE A 4 5.15 -28.55 24.75
C ILE A 4 5.17 -27.20 25.47
N HIS A 5 5.96 -27.07 26.54
CA HIS A 5 6.12 -25.82 27.28
C HIS A 5 6.89 -24.79 26.45
N GLU A 6 8.00 -25.18 25.84
CA GLU A 6 8.80 -24.31 24.96
C GLU A 6 7.98 -23.77 23.78
N LEU A 7 7.16 -24.61 23.15
CA LEU A 7 6.26 -24.19 22.07
C LEU A 7 5.19 -23.20 22.54
N LYS A 8 4.65 -23.37 23.75
CA LYS A 8 3.69 -22.42 24.34
C LYS A 8 4.34 -21.06 24.58
N VAL A 9 5.53 -21.05 25.18
CA VAL A 9 6.29 -19.82 25.43
C VAL A 9 6.62 -19.12 24.11
N ALA A 10 7.09 -19.86 23.10
CA ALA A 10 7.38 -19.31 21.78
C ALA A 10 6.12 -18.71 21.11
N LYS A 11 4.97 -19.39 21.21
CA LYS A 11 3.69 -18.88 20.72
C LYS A 11 3.30 -17.57 21.38
N GLU A 12 3.41 -17.48 22.71
CA GLU A 12 3.05 -16.26 23.46
C GLU A 12 3.97 -15.09 23.10
N GLN A 13 5.27 -15.34 22.96
CA GLN A 13 6.24 -14.32 22.53
C GLN A 13 5.96 -13.84 21.10
N LEU A 14 5.66 -14.76 20.18
CA LEU A 14 5.27 -14.42 18.81
C LEU A 14 3.97 -13.61 18.78
N GLN A 15 2.98 -13.99 19.58
CA GLN A 15 1.71 -13.27 19.67
C GLN A 15 1.92 -11.84 20.16
N ARG A 16 2.65 -11.66 21.28
CA ARG A 16 2.97 -10.32 21.81
C ARG A 16 3.67 -9.46 20.77
N ARG A 17 4.67 -10.01 20.07
CA ARG A 17 5.40 -9.28 19.04
C ARG A 17 4.54 -8.95 17.82
N ASN A 18 3.62 -9.83 17.45
CA ASN A 18 2.64 -9.57 16.39
C ASN A 18 1.72 -8.39 16.76
N ASP A 19 1.24 -8.36 18.00
CA ASP A 19 0.36 -7.30 18.47
C ASP A 19 1.09 -5.95 18.55
N GLU A 20 2.34 -5.93 19.02
CA GLU A 20 3.20 -4.74 18.98
C GLU A 20 3.44 -4.21 17.56
N LEU A 21 3.67 -5.12 16.60
CA LEU A 21 3.86 -4.75 15.20
C LEU A 21 2.57 -4.19 14.59
N LYS A 22 1.42 -4.82 14.85
CA LYS A 22 0.10 -4.31 14.42
C LYS A 22 -0.16 -2.91 14.99
N ALA A 23 0.11 -2.69 16.28
CA ALA A 23 -0.05 -1.38 16.91
C ALA A 23 0.85 -0.31 16.26
N LYS A 24 2.10 -0.65 15.92
CA LYS A 24 3.01 0.27 15.21
C LYS A 24 2.54 0.58 13.80
N ILE A 25 2.06 -0.42 13.06
CA ILE A 25 1.52 -0.25 11.70
C ILE A 25 0.27 0.64 11.74
N LEU A 26 -0.69 0.32 12.63
CA LEU A 26 -1.93 1.08 12.77
C LEU A 26 -1.68 2.50 13.28
N GLY A 27 -0.75 2.68 14.23
CA GLY A 27 -0.38 4.00 14.75
C GLY A 27 0.31 4.87 13.70
N HIS A 28 1.16 4.29 12.85
CA HIS A 28 1.79 5.00 11.74
C HIS A 28 0.80 5.33 10.61
N ASP A 29 -0.10 4.41 10.27
CA ASP A 29 -1.12 4.62 9.24
C ASP A 29 -2.23 5.61 9.68
N ALA A 30 -2.60 5.65 10.95
CA ALA A 30 -3.63 6.56 11.46
C ALA A 30 -3.18 8.02 11.55
N GLN A 31 -1.87 8.27 11.66
CA GLN A 31 -1.32 9.62 11.81
C GLN A 31 -1.14 10.33 10.47
N GLN A 32 -1.08 9.62 9.34
CA GLN A 32 -0.85 10.22 8.02
C GLN A 32 -2.09 10.07 7.14
N GLN A 33 -2.77 11.19 6.94
CA GLN A 33 -3.97 11.25 6.11
C GLN A 33 -3.62 10.90 4.66
N CYS A 34 -4.19 9.82 4.15
CA CYS A 34 -3.94 9.35 2.80
C CYS A 34 -5.18 9.55 1.92
N VAL A 35 -4.95 9.91 0.67
CA VAL A 35 -5.99 9.99 -0.35
C VAL A 35 -5.76 8.86 -1.36
N LYS A 36 -6.86 8.23 -1.75
CA LYS A 36 -6.88 7.24 -2.82
C LYS A 36 -7.09 7.95 -4.15
N VAL A 37 -6.16 7.74 -5.08
CA VAL A 37 -6.24 8.25 -6.44
C VAL A 37 -6.34 7.06 -7.39
N GLN A 38 -7.33 7.10 -8.29
CA GLN A 38 -7.58 6.03 -9.26
C GLN A 38 -7.41 6.57 -10.68
N PHE A 39 -6.72 5.78 -11.49
CA PHE A 39 -6.52 6.03 -12.92
C PHE A 39 -7.13 4.87 -13.69
N GLU A 40 -7.87 5.20 -14.74
CA GLU A 40 -8.46 4.22 -15.65
C GLU A 40 -8.04 4.56 -17.07
N VAL A 41 -7.54 3.55 -17.77
CA VAL A 41 -7.09 3.67 -19.15
C VAL A 41 -7.72 2.54 -19.94
N ASP A 42 -8.63 2.90 -20.85
CA ASP A 42 -9.11 2.01 -21.89
C ASP A 42 -8.06 1.90 -23.01
N GLU A 43 -7.98 0.73 -23.65
CA GLU A 43 -7.02 0.40 -24.70
C GLU A 43 -5.57 0.78 -24.34
N PRO A 44 -5.01 0.23 -23.25
CA PRO A 44 -3.72 0.66 -22.72
C PRO A 44 -2.55 0.45 -23.68
N SER A 45 -2.66 -0.42 -24.69
CA SER A 45 -1.67 -0.56 -25.76
C SER A 45 -1.52 0.70 -26.61
N SER A 46 -2.61 1.44 -26.83
CA SER A 46 -2.65 2.70 -27.58
C SER A 46 -2.39 3.93 -26.69
N SER A 47 -2.60 3.80 -25.38
CA SER A 47 -2.59 4.90 -24.41
C SER A 47 -1.49 4.78 -23.34
N VAL A 48 -0.55 3.85 -23.52
CA VAL A 48 0.49 3.53 -22.52
C VAL A 48 1.39 4.73 -22.24
N ASP A 49 1.72 5.52 -23.27
CA ASP A 49 2.60 6.69 -23.12
C ASP A 49 1.94 7.80 -22.31
N SER A 50 0.64 8.03 -22.52
CA SER A 50 -0.17 8.96 -21.72
C SER A 50 -0.19 8.55 -20.25
N MET A 51 -0.32 7.24 -19.97
CA MET A 51 -0.29 6.72 -18.61
C MET A 51 1.11 6.86 -17.97
N ILE A 52 2.18 6.52 -18.69
CA ILE A 52 3.55 6.72 -18.21
C ILE A 52 3.79 8.21 -17.91
N GLY A 53 3.27 9.11 -18.76
CA GLY A 53 3.30 10.55 -18.54
C GLY A 53 2.61 10.97 -17.24
N ALA A 54 1.39 10.48 -16.98
CA ALA A 54 0.66 10.77 -15.75
C ALA A 54 1.40 10.27 -14.49
N LEU A 55 1.89 9.02 -14.51
CA LEU A 55 2.65 8.44 -13.40
C LEU A 55 3.97 9.20 -13.13
N ARG A 56 4.68 9.61 -14.19
CA ARG A 56 5.89 10.46 -14.06
C ARG A 56 5.57 11.81 -13.43
N ARG A 57 4.45 12.45 -13.80
CA ARG A 57 4.02 13.71 -13.18
C ARG A 57 3.72 13.53 -11.70
N LEU A 58 3.00 12.49 -11.32
CA LEU A 58 2.75 12.19 -9.90
C LEU A 58 4.05 12.01 -9.13
N LYS A 59 5.00 11.23 -9.68
CA LYS A 59 6.34 11.10 -9.09
C LYS A 59 7.04 12.47 -8.92
N SER A 60 6.88 13.38 -9.87
CA SER A 60 7.49 14.72 -9.81
C SER A 60 6.83 15.67 -8.80
N MET A 61 5.60 15.39 -8.35
CA MET A 61 4.90 16.21 -7.34
C MET A 61 5.43 16.00 -5.92
N ASN A 62 6.47 15.18 -5.73
CA ASN A 62 7.05 14.83 -4.44
C ASN A 62 6.01 14.27 -3.44
N VAL A 63 4.97 13.62 -3.96
CA VAL A 63 3.96 12.94 -3.14
C VAL A 63 4.57 11.66 -2.56
N LYS A 64 4.36 11.43 -1.27
CA LYS A 64 4.80 10.21 -0.62
C LYS A 64 3.75 9.12 -0.86
N THR A 65 4.05 8.22 -1.79
CA THR A 65 3.17 7.09 -2.13
C THR A 65 3.40 5.92 -1.17
N ARG A 66 2.33 5.46 -0.51
CA ARG A 66 2.36 4.27 0.36
C ARG A 66 2.22 2.96 -0.41
N GLY A 67 1.51 2.99 -1.53
CA GLY A 67 1.29 1.81 -2.35
C GLY A 67 0.67 2.16 -3.69
N ILE A 68 1.00 1.34 -4.69
CA ILE A 68 0.42 1.38 -6.03
C ILE A 68 -0.04 -0.04 -6.35
N HIS A 69 -1.29 -0.18 -6.77
CA HIS A 69 -1.86 -1.43 -7.25
C HIS A 69 -2.42 -1.23 -8.64
N SER A 70 -2.02 -2.08 -9.59
CA SER A 70 -2.51 -2.02 -10.97
C SER A 70 -3.13 -3.34 -11.37
N THR A 71 -4.27 -3.28 -12.04
CA THR A 71 -4.99 -4.45 -12.55
C THR A 71 -5.35 -4.20 -14.01
N LEU A 72 -4.94 -5.13 -14.87
CA LEU A 72 -5.37 -5.18 -16.27
C LEU A 72 -6.52 -6.19 -16.39
N SER A 73 -7.68 -5.73 -16.83
CA SER A 73 -8.86 -6.55 -17.08
C SER A 73 -9.37 -6.30 -18.49
N GLY A 74 -9.25 -7.29 -19.37
CA GLY A 74 -9.50 -7.10 -20.80
C GLY A 74 -8.61 -6.00 -21.38
N GLN A 75 -9.23 -5.01 -22.02
CA GLN A 75 -8.54 -3.83 -22.59
C GLN A 75 -8.61 -2.62 -21.65
N ARG A 76 -8.81 -2.81 -20.34
CA ARG A 76 -8.82 -1.74 -19.36
C ARG A 76 -7.76 -1.96 -18.30
N LEU A 77 -6.91 -0.95 -18.11
CA LEU A 77 -5.96 -0.89 -17.02
C LEU A 77 -6.48 0.07 -15.95
N THR A 78 -6.69 -0.45 -14.75
CA THR A 78 -7.03 0.33 -13.56
C THR A 78 -5.81 0.37 -12.65
N THR A 79 -5.41 1.58 -12.23
CA THR A 79 -4.34 1.76 -11.25
C THR A 79 -4.86 2.57 -10.07
N GLU A 80 -4.64 2.04 -8.88
CA GLU A 80 -4.97 2.65 -7.61
C GLU A 80 -3.68 3.04 -6.87
N MET A 81 -3.64 4.28 -6.38
CA MET A 81 -2.52 4.82 -5.65
C MET A 81 -2.99 5.36 -4.30
N ASN A 82 -2.30 4.98 -3.23
CA ASN A 82 -2.47 5.57 -1.91
C ASN A 82 -1.34 6.57 -1.68
N VAL A 83 -1.69 7.86 -1.60
CA VAL A 83 -0.74 8.96 -1.42
C VAL A 83 -0.99 9.66 -0.10
N GLU A 84 0.08 9.89 0.65
CA GLU A 84 0.04 10.74 1.84
C GLU A 84 -0.23 12.19 1.41
N THR A 85 -1.12 12.83 2.15
CA THR A 85 -1.49 14.22 1.97
C THR A 85 -1.28 14.96 3.28
N THR A 86 -0.80 16.19 3.19
CA THR A 86 -0.80 17.11 4.31
C THR A 86 -2.08 17.91 4.21
N VAL A 87 -3.00 17.76 5.16
CA VAL A 87 -4.11 18.72 5.28
C VAL A 87 -3.51 20.01 5.83
N SER A 88 -3.56 21.07 5.00
CA SER A 88 -3.24 22.45 5.37
C SER A 88 -4.47 23.15 5.93
#